data_AF-R1I306-F1
#
_entry.id   AF-R1I306-F1
#
_cell.length_a   1.000
_cell.length_b   1.000
_cell.length_c   1.000
_cell.angle_alpha   90.00
_cell.angle_beta   90.00
_cell.angle_gamma   90.00
#
_symmetry.space_group_name_H-M   'P 1'
#
loop_
_entity.id
_entity.type
_entity.pdbx_description
1 polymer ?
#
loop_
_entity_poly.entity_id
_entity_poly.type
_entity_poly.pdbx_seq_one_letter_code
_entity_poly.pdbx_strand_id
1 'polypeptide(L)'
;MDGVRVCAPDGAARQVEVNGRRYHSRDGVYTMRPADARMLRAAGGFAPNLAAGTVRGGYRCECGFGSHFKTCGRCGRECAKEQ
;
A
#
# COMPACT_ATOMS: atom_id res chain seq x y z
N MET A 1 0.81 23.43 -4.69
CA MET A 1 1.98 22.97 -3.92
C MET A 1 2.15 21.50 -4.19
N ASP A 2 3.18 21.12 -4.92
CA ASP A 2 3.48 19.72 -5.23
C ASP A 2 4.14 19.07 -3.98
N GLY A 3 3.44 18.15 -3.34
CA GLY A 3 3.86 17.51 -2.10
C GLY A 3 4.20 16.04 -2.33
N VAL A 4 5.31 15.58 -1.75
CA VAL A 4 5.73 14.19 -1.83
C VAL A 4 5.10 13.41 -0.67
N ARG A 5 4.52 12.26 -1.00
CA ARG A 5 3.98 11.35 0.02
C ARG A 5 5.10 10.48 0.60
N VAL A 6 5.09 10.35 1.92
CA VAL A 6 6.05 9.53 2.67
C VAL A 6 5.36 8.92 3.88
N CYS A 7 5.62 7.65 4.14
CA CYS A 7 5.17 6.95 5.34
C CYS A 7 6.18 7.16 6.46
N ALA A 8 5.71 7.32 7.70
CA ALA A 8 6.56 7.23 8.87
C ALA A 8 7.17 5.81 8.99
N PRO A 9 8.32 5.67 9.68
CA PRO A 9 8.89 4.36 10.00
C PRO A 9 7.94 3.51 10.86
N ASP A 10 7.12 4.17 11.68
CA ASP A 10 6.08 3.54 12.49
C ASP A 10 4.68 3.97 12.01
N GLY A 11 3.80 3.01 11.76
CA GLY A 11 2.44 3.25 11.25
C GLY A 11 1.45 3.81 12.28
N ALA A 12 1.78 3.78 13.57
CA ALA A 12 0.98 4.39 14.62
C ALA A 12 1.29 5.89 14.78
N ALA A 13 2.42 6.38 14.26
CA ALA A 13 2.77 7.79 14.27
C ALA A 13 1.68 8.65 13.61
N ARG A 14 1.12 9.59 14.37
CA ARG A 14 0.11 10.56 13.90
C ARG A 14 0.67 11.94 13.65
N GLN A 15 1.86 12.20 14.16
CA GLN A 15 2.53 13.48 14.09
C GLN A 15 4.03 13.26 13.96
N VAL A 16 4.65 13.99 13.05
CA VAL A 16 6.12 14.05 12.91
C VAL A 16 6.56 15.50 12.80
N GLU A 17 7.71 15.80 13.37
CA GLU A 17 8.34 17.11 13.25
C GLU A 17 9.64 16.97 12.45
N VAL A 18 9.73 17.69 11.34
CA VAL A 18 10.88 17.66 10.44
C VAL A 18 11.24 19.10 10.12
N ASN A 19 12.51 19.47 10.36
CA ASN A 19 13.04 20.80 10.05
C ASN A 19 12.19 21.95 10.67
N GLY A 20 11.76 21.78 11.92
CA GLY A 20 10.90 22.73 12.63
C GLY A 20 9.47 22.82 12.12
N ARG A 21 9.06 21.95 11.17
CA ARG A 21 7.68 21.85 10.67
C ARG A 21 7.02 20.59 11.15
N ARG A 22 5.77 20.75 11.56
CA ARG A 22 4.95 19.68 12.12
C ARG A 22 3.95 19.19 11.09
N TYR A 23 3.97 17.89 10.84
CA TYR A 23 3.10 17.21 9.90
C TYR A 23 2.20 16.25 10.64
N HIS A 24 0.93 16.21 10.24
CA HIS A 24 -0.08 15.36 10.83
C HIS A 24 -0.61 14.38 9.80
N SER A 25 -0.88 13.15 10.22
CA SER A 25 -1.52 12.13 9.40
C SER A 25 -2.43 11.24 10.23
N ARG A 26 -3.56 10.82 9.65
CA ARG A 26 -4.46 9.82 10.23
C ARG A 26 -4.03 8.39 9.86
N ASP A 27 -3.22 8.22 8.82
CA ASP A 27 -2.96 6.89 8.25
C ASP A 27 -1.45 6.58 8.22
N GLY A 28 -0.65 7.37 8.93
CA GLY A 28 0.82 7.26 8.94
C GLY A 28 1.49 7.73 7.64
N VAL A 29 0.71 8.27 6.69
CA VAL A 29 1.18 8.80 5.40
C VAL A 29 1.08 10.32 5.38
N TYR A 30 2.21 11.00 5.21
CA TYR A 30 2.30 12.46 5.23
C TYR A 30 2.51 13.00 3.81
N THR A 31 1.88 14.13 3.52
CA THR A 31 2.20 14.94 2.33
C THR A 31 3.18 16.03 2.75
N MET A 32 4.43 15.91 2.33
CA MET A 32 5.54 16.74 2.76
C MET A 32 6.17 17.52 1.60
N ARG A 33 6.98 18.53 1.91
CA ARG A 33 7.84 19.15 0.90
C ARG A 33 8.95 18.16 0.52
N PRO A 34 9.49 18.21 -0.72
CA PRO A 34 10.51 17.26 -1.16
C PRO A 34 11.74 17.18 -0.23
N ALA A 35 12.20 18.32 0.30
CA ALA A 35 13.31 18.37 1.25
C ALA A 35 12.99 17.67 2.57
N ASP A 36 11.82 17.95 3.15
CA ASP A 36 11.38 17.37 4.42
C ASP A 36 11.10 15.86 4.27
N ALA A 37 10.56 15.43 3.13
CA ALA A 37 10.39 14.01 2.79
C ALA A 37 11.73 13.27 2.66
N ARG A 38 12.78 13.91 2.11
CA ARG A 38 14.13 13.34 2.04
C ARG A 38 14.72 13.11 3.43
N MET A 39 14.53 14.06 4.34
CA MET A 39 14.97 13.93 5.73
C MET A 39 14.23 12.81 6.46
N LEU A 40 12.90 12.72 6.31
CA LEU A 40 12.13 11.65 6.92
C LEU A 40 12.53 10.27 6.38
N ARG A 41 12.85 10.16 5.08
CA ARG A 41 13.37 8.93 4.49
C ARG A 41 14.73 8.53 5.05
N ALA A 42 15.63 9.50 5.26
CA ALA A 42 16.92 9.24 5.91
C ALA A 42 16.76 8.75 7.36
N ALA A 43 15.67 9.15 8.04
CA ALA A 43 15.30 8.69 9.36
C ALA A 43 14.50 7.37 9.38
N GLY A 44 14.36 6.68 8.24
CA GLY A 44 13.69 5.38 8.14
C GLY A 44 12.25 5.42 7.60
N GLY A 45 11.73 6.60 7.25
CA GLY A 45 10.50 6.71 6.48
C GLY A 45 10.65 6.15 5.06
N PHE A 46 9.54 5.80 4.42
CA PHE A 46 9.57 5.16 3.10
C PHE A 46 8.52 5.74 2.15
N ALA A 47 8.73 5.59 0.85
CA ALA A 47 7.73 5.97 -0.13
C ALA A 47 6.54 4.99 -0.06
N PRO A 48 5.30 5.47 0.01
CA PRO A 48 4.14 4.60 -0.08
C PRO A 48 4.16 3.89 -1.44
N ASN A 49 4.24 2.56 -1.41
CA ASN A 49 4.28 1.76 -2.63
C ASN A 49 2.85 1.58 -3.16
N LEU A 50 2.28 2.61 -3.78
CA LEU A 50 0.97 2.54 -4.45
C LEU A 50 1.06 1.90 -5.85
N ALA A 51 2.25 1.48 -6.29
CA ALA A 51 2.47 0.87 -7.61
C ALA A 51 2.18 -0.64 -7.64
N ALA A 52 2.00 -1.30 -6.50
CA ALA A 52 1.36 -2.60 -6.50
C ALA A 52 -0.14 -2.35 -6.64
N GLY A 53 -0.60 -2.18 -7.89
CA GLY A 53 -2.02 -2.27 -8.19
C GLY A 53 -2.57 -3.48 -7.44
N THR A 54 -3.69 -3.30 -6.75
CA THR A 54 -4.35 -4.38 -6.01
C THR A 54 -4.43 -5.56 -6.97
N VAL A 55 -3.55 -6.54 -6.83
CA VAL A 55 -3.64 -7.77 -7.60
C VAL A 55 -4.89 -8.43 -7.07
N ARG A 56 -6.03 -8.12 -7.69
CA ARG A 56 -7.24 -8.91 -7.56
C ARG A 56 -6.99 -10.22 -8.30
N GLY A 57 -5.99 -10.97 -7.83
CA GLY A 57 -5.64 -12.28 -8.32
C GLY A 57 -6.67 -13.25 -7.77
N GLY A 58 -7.75 -13.42 -8.51
CA GLY A 58 -8.70 -14.52 -8.33
C GLY A 58 -8.45 -15.61 -9.36
N TYR A 59 -9.09 -16.75 -9.16
CA TYR A 59 -9.25 -17.77 -10.17
C TYR A 59 -10.74 -17.97 -10.42
N ARG A 60 -11.17 -17.98 -11.69
CA ARG A 60 -12.55 -18.33 -12.05
C ARG A 60 -12.59 -19.79 -12.46
N CYS A 61 -13.45 -20.56 -11.80
CA CYS A 61 -13.78 -21.89 -12.28
C CYS A 61 -14.84 -21.79 -13.40
N GLU A 62 -14.82 -22.72 -14.35
CA GLU A 62 -15.87 -22.86 -15.36
C GLU A 62 -17.26 -23.14 -14.76
N CYS A 63 -17.33 -23.66 -13.53
CA CYS A 63 -18.58 -23.79 -12.79
C CYS A 63 -19.13 -22.45 -12.23
N GLY A 64 -18.51 -21.33 -12.60
CA GLY A 64 -18.91 -19.97 -12.22
C GLY A 64 -18.43 -19.51 -10.84
N PHE A 65 -17.76 -20.38 -10.06
CA PHE A 65 -17.25 -20.07 -8.72
C PHE A 65 -15.93 -19.30 -8.79
N GLY A 66 -15.85 -18.17 -8.08
CA GLY A 66 -14.61 -17.43 -7.87
C GLY A 66 -13.84 -18.04 -6.70
N SER A 67 -12.62 -18.46 -6.93
CA SER A 67 -11.71 -19.02 -5.93
C SER A 67 -10.50 -18.09 -5.76
N HIS A 68 -9.87 -18.13 -4.59
CA HIS A 68 -8.53 -17.54 -4.40
C HIS A 68 -7.42 -18.57 -4.61
N PHE A 69 -7.77 -19.86 -4.64
CA PHE A 69 -6.87 -20.97 -4.87
C PHE A 69 -7.04 -21.53 -6.28
N LYS A 70 -5.99 -22.16 -6.81
CA LYS A 70 -6.03 -22.85 -8.11
C LYS A 70 -7.08 -23.95 -8.14
N THR A 71 -7.37 -24.60 -7.03
CA THR A 71 -8.40 -25.65 -6.96
C THR A 71 -9.74 -25.05 -6.53
N CYS A 72 -10.80 -25.38 -7.26
CA CYS A 72 -12.16 -24.95 -6.95
C CYS A 72 -12.68 -25.69 -5.71
N GLY A 73 -12.99 -24.97 -4.63
CA GLY A 73 -13.61 -25.56 -3.43
C GLY A 73 -15.01 -26.12 -3.66
N ARG A 74 -15.68 -25.78 -4.78
CA ARG A 74 -17.03 -26.26 -5.10
C ARG A 74 -17.04 -27.54 -5.93
N CYS A 75 -16.16 -27.66 -6.92
CA CYS A 75 -16.16 -28.81 -7.85
C CYS A 75 -14.84 -29.58 -7.92
N GLY A 76 -13.82 -29.17 -7.16
CA GLY A 76 -12.52 -29.86 -7.07
C GLY A 76 -11.61 -29.71 -8.30
N ARG A 77 -12.05 -29.05 -9.36
CA ARG A 77 -11.27 -28.83 -10.59
C ARG A 77 -10.30 -27.67 -10.47
N GLU A 78 -9.29 -27.65 -11.34
CA GLU A 78 -8.36 -26.51 -11.44
C GLU A 78 -9.04 -25.32 -12.15
N CYS A 79 -8.79 -24.12 -11.64
CA CYS A 79 -9.38 -22.87 -12.08
C CYS A 79 -8.33 -22.03 -12.83
N ALA A 80 -8.77 -21.29 -13.86
CA ALA A 80 -7.91 -20.36 -14.57
C ALA A 80 -7.79 -19.03 -13.80
N LYS A 81 -6.61 -18.41 -13.84
CA LYS A 81 -6.36 -17.12 -13.17
C LYS A 81 -7.14 -16.00 -13.87
N GLU A 82 -7.92 -15.23 -13.11
CA GLU A 82 -8.53 -13.99 -13.59
C GLU A 82 -7.42 -12.93 -13.73
N GLN A 83 -7.33 -12.30 -14.90
CA GLN A 83 -6.39 -11.23 -15.20
C GLN A 83 -6.88 -9.89 -14.62
#